data_AF-A0A4Q3T3F5-F1
#
_entry.id   AF-A0A4Q3T3F5-F1
#
_cell.length_a   1.000
_cell.length_b   1.000
_cell.length_c   1.000
_cell.angle_alpha   90.00
_cell.angle_beta   90.00
_cell.angle_gamma   90.00
#
_symmetry.space_group_name_H-M   'P 1'
#
loop_
_entity.id
_entity.type
_entity.pdbx_description
1 polymer ?
#
loop_
_entity_poly.entity_id
_entity_poly.type
_entity_poly.pdbx_seq_one_letter_code
_entity_poly.pdbx_strand_id
1 'polypeptide(L)'
;MAAVLKDTRTLPAPAPIQQLHHYAYRAKDAEETRHFYEDILGLPLYHIIQSDHVPSTGEYCPYTHFFFRLQDGSFIAFFDLGNDEAALPSPNTPLWVNHISFRLDSQQALRDMKERLEAHGIEVLGITDHHIF
;
A
#
# COMPACT_ATOMS: atom_id res chain seq x y z
N MET A 1 -7.73 -32.99 -14.06
CA MET A 1 -7.91 -32.80 -15.51
C MET A 1 -7.03 -31.63 -15.94
N ALA A 2 -6.21 -31.78 -16.97
CA ALA A 2 -5.42 -30.66 -17.51
C ALA A 2 -6.37 -29.67 -18.21
N ALA A 3 -6.31 -28.40 -17.84
CA ALA A 3 -7.09 -27.37 -18.52
C ALA A 3 -6.65 -27.28 -19.99
N VAL A 4 -7.59 -27.37 -20.93
CA VAL A 4 -7.33 -27.09 -22.34
C VAL A 4 -7.11 -25.58 -22.46
N LEU A 5 -5.84 -25.17 -22.64
CA LEU A 5 -5.49 -23.77 -22.80
C LEU A 5 -6.03 -23.24 -24.13
N LYS A 6 -6.60 -22.03 -24.11
CA LYS A 6 -7.04 -21.33 -25.33
C LYS A 6 -5.81 -20.91 -26.15
N ASP A 7 -5.95 -20.96 -27.48
CA ASP A 7 -4.92 -20.44 -28.39
C ASP A 7 -4.73 -18.94 -28.16
N THR A 8 -3.57 -18.56 -27.63
CA THR A 8 -3.26 -17.17 -27.28
C THR A 8 -2.97 -16.29 -28.49
N ARG A 9 -2.79 -16.87 -29.68
CA ARG A 9 -2.49 -16.13 -30.92
C ARG A 9 -3.65 -15.30 -31.46
N THR A 10 -4.88 -15.59 -31.01
CA THR A 10 -6.09 -14.87 -31.43
C THR A 10 -6.50 -13.79 -30.44
N LEU A 11 -5.77 -13.63 -29.33
CA LEU A 11 -6.05 -12.60 -28.36
C LEU A 11 -5.66 -11.22 -28.92
N PRO A 12 -6.41 -10.17 -28.58
CA PRO A 12 -5.97 -8.81 -28.86
C PRO A 12 -4.65 -8.54 -28.12
N ALA A 13 -3.85 -7.61 -28.65
CA ALA A 13 -2.69 -7.12 -27.93
C ALA A 13 -3.10 -6.58 -26.55
N PRO A 14 -2.28 -6.75 -25.50
CA PRO A 14 -2.60 -6.22 -24.19
C PRO A 14 -2.76 -4.70 -24.27
N ALA A 15 -3.79 -4.18 -23.61
CA ALA A 15 -3.94 -2.74 -23.44
C ALA A 15 -2.73 -2.19 -22.66
N PRO A 16 -2.21 -0.99 -23.00
CA PRO A 16 -1.09 -0.40 -22.29
C PRO A 16 -1.49 -0.05 -20.84
N ILE A 17 -0.77 -0.59 -19.86
CA ILE A 17 -0.91 -0.21 -18.44
C ILE A 17 -0.32 1.20 -18.27
N GLN A 18 -1.10 2.12 -17.70
CA GLN A 18 -0.69 3.53 -17.59
C GLN A 18 0.13 3.79 -16.32
N GLN A 19 -0.40 3.43 -15.16
CA GLN A 19 0.23 3.67 -13.86
C GLN A 19 -0.36 2.75 -12.78
N LEU A 20 0.25 2.74 -11.60
CA LEU A 20 -0.37 2.15 -10.42
C LEU A 20 -1.61 2.97 -10.06
N HIS A 21 -2.78 2.34 -10.03
CA HIS A 21 -3.97 3.03 -9.52
C HIS A 21 -3.92 3.12 -8.01
N HIS A 22 -3.78 1.97 -7.34
CA HIS A 22 -3.58 1.89 -5.90
C HIS A 22 -3.02 0.51 -5.52
N TYR A 23 -2.45 0.42 -4.32
CA TYR A 23 -2.15 -0.85 -3.66
C TYR A 23 -2.77 -0.84 -2.26
N ALA A 24 -3.33 -1.97 -1.82
CA ALA A 24 -4.06 -2.05 -0.56
C ALA A 24 -3.42 -3.05 0.43
N TYR A 25 -3.32 -2.65 1.69
CA TYR A 25 -2.92 -3.52 2.81
C TYR A 25 -4.09 -3.76 3.77
N ARG A 26 -3.94 -4.74 4.64
CA ARG A 26 -4.78 -4.86 5.84
C ARG A 26 -4.25 -3.89 6.90
N ALA A 27 -5.11 -3.03 7.43
CA ALA A 27 -4.85 -2.27 8.65
C ALA A 27 -5.22 -3.13 9.86
N LYS A 28 -4.35 -3.12 10.87
CA LYS A 28 -4.69 -3.62 12.20
C LYS A 28 -5.63 -2.63 12.89
N ASP A 29 -5.30 -1.35 12.86
CA ASP A 29 -6.05 -0.25 13.43
C ASP A 29 -6.07 0.90 12.42
N ALA A 30 -7.27 1.40 12.07
CA ALA A 30 -7.42 2.46 11.08
C ALA A 30 -6.85 3.81 11.54
N GLU A 31 -6.95 4.14 12.82
CA GLU A 31 -6.48 5.42 13.36
C GLU A 31 -4.97 5.44 13.51
N GLU A 32 -4.35 4.34 13.97
CA GLU A 32 -2.88 4.20 13.97
C GLU A 32 -2.34 4.33 12.54
N THR A 33 -3.03 3.71 11.56
CA THR A 33 -2.66 3.79 10.13
C THR A 33 -2.84 5.21 9.59
N ARG A 34 -3.96 5.86 9.89
CA ARG A 34 -4.22 7.26 9.50
C ARG A 34 -3.17 8.19 10.06
N HIS A 35 -2.88 8.08 11.36
CA HIS A 35 -1.87 8.89 12.02
C HIS A 35 -0.51 8.77 11.32
N PHE A 36 -0.08 7.55 10.99
CA PHE A 36 1.19 7.38 10.28
C PHE A 36 1.18 7.96 8.87
N TYR A 37 0.21 7.62 8.02
CA TYR A 37 0.24 8.03 6.61
C TYR A 37 -0.18 9.49 6.39
N GLU A 38 -1.12 10.01 7.17
CA GLU A 38 -1.60 11.39 7.05
C GLU A 38 -0.79 12.36 7.90
N ASP A 39 -0.74 12.13 9.21
CA ASP A 39 -0.14 13.13 10.12
C ASP A 39 1.39 13.09 10.03
N ILE A 40 2.01 11.90 10.00
CA ILE A 40 3.46 11.74 9.95
C ILE A 40 3.99 11.85 8.52
N LEU A 41 3.49 11.06 7.56
CA LEU A 41 4.01 11.13 6.18
C LEU A 41 3.46 12.32 5.37
N GLY A 42 2.36 12.94 5.81
CA GLY A 42 1.76 14.09 5.14
C GLY A 42 0.93 13.74 3.90
N LEU A 43 0.52 12.47 3.73
CA LEU A 43 -0.30 12.05 2.60
C LEU A 43 -1.79 12.34 2.90
N PRO A 44 -2.50 13.12 2.07
CA PRO A 44 -3.90 13.44 2.34
C PRO A 44 -4.78 12.18 2.32
N LEU A 45 -5.56 11.97 3.38
CA LEU A 45 -6.68 11.03 3.34
C LEU A 45 -7.71 11.54 2.33
N TYR A 46 -7.97 10.74 1.29
CA TYR A 46 -8.71 11.21 0.12
C TYR A 46 -10.07 10.54 -0.05
N HIS A 47 -10.15 9.23 0.18
CA HIS A 47 -11.39 8.47 0.08
C HIS A 47 -11.54 7.53 1.27
N ILE A 48 -12.78 7.35 1.71
CA ILE A 48 -13.22 6.31 2.64
C ILE A 48 -14.45 5.64 2.03
N ILE A 49 -14.45 4.32 1.99
CA ILE A 49 -15.54 3.48 1.50
C ILE A 49 -15.87 2.50 2.61
N GLN A 50 -17.15 2.39 2.96
CA GLN A 50 -17.63 1.42 3.93
C GLN A 50 -18.65 0.51 3.26
N SER A 51 -18.55 -0.79 3.53
CA SER A 51 -19.50 -1.78 3.03
C SER A 51 -19.55 -2.96 3.99
N ASP A 52 -20.74 -3.52 4.16
CA ASP A 52 -20.94 -4.76 4.91
C ASP A 52 -20.64 -6.01 4.06
N HIS A 53 -20.61 -5.84 2.74
CA HIS A 53 -20.43 -6.93 1.78
C HIS A 53 -19.29 -6.66 0.80
N VAL A 54 -18.54 -7.70 0.48
CA VAL A 54 -17.49 -7.67 -0.55
C VAL A 54 -18.14 -7.53 -1.94
N PRO A 55 -17.85 -6.48 -2.73
CA PRO A 55 -18.56 -6.22 -3.99
C PRO A 55 -18.40 -7.33 -5.05
N SER A 56 -17.26 -8.04 -5.05
CA SER A 56 -16.94 -9.05 -6.05
C SER A 56 -17.52 -10.43 -5.72
N THR A 57 -17.63 -10.79 -4.44
CA THR A 57 -18.07 -12.13 -4.00
C THR A 57 -19.44 -12.13 -3.34
N GLY A 58 -19.92 -10.98 -2.84
CA GLY A 58 -21.14 -10.84 -2.05
C GLY A 58 -21.00 -11.32 -0.60
N GLU A 59 -19.82 -11.78 -0.20
CA GLU A 59 -19.53 -12.26 1.16
C GLU A 59 -19.80 -11.17 2.19
N TYR A 60 -20.46 -11.52 3.29
CA TYR A 60 -20.62 -10.63 4.44
C TYR A 60 -19.29 -10.54 5.19
N CYS A 61 -18.62 -9.40 5.03
CA CYS A 61 -17.37 -9.07 5.67
C CYS A 61 -17.35 -7.53 5.77
N PRO A 62 -17.87 -6.95 6.87
CA PRO A 62 -17.84 -5.52 7.05
C PRO A 62 -16.41 -4.99 7.06
N TYR A 63 -16.17 -3.92 6.28
CA TYR A 63 -14.86 -3.29 6.19
C TYR A 63 -14.96 -1.78 6.00
N THR A 64 -13.90 -1.10 6.40
CA THR A 64 -13.61 0.28 5.99
C THR A 64 -12.38 0.29 5.10
N HIS A 65 -12.53 0.77 3.88
CA HIS A 65 -11.45 0.92 2.91
C HIS A 65 -11.09 2.39 2.75
N PHE A 66 -9.85 2.76 3.04
CA PHE A 66 -9.43 4.16 3.08
C PHE A 66 -8.12 4.38 2.33
N PHE A 67 -7.97 5.58 1.74
CA PHE A 67 -6.96 5.86 0.71
C PHE A 67 -6.20 7.15 1.00
N PHE A 68 -4.86 7.09 0.93
CA PHE A 68 -3.98 8.24 0.99
C PHE A 68 -3.41 8.53 -0.39
N ARG A 69 -3.52 9.79 -0.84
CA ARG A 69 -3.16 10.18 -2.21
C ARG A 69 -1.69 10.57 -2.33
N LEU A 70 -1.00 10.01 -3.33
CA LEU A 70 0.34 10.42 -3.73
C LEU A 70 0.29 11.60 -4.72
N GLN A 71 1.43 12.24 -4.95
CA GLN A 71 1.52 13.44 -5.81
C GLN A 71 1.14 13.16 -7.28
N ASP A 72 1.38 11.94 -7.77
CA ASP A 72 1.03 11.51 -9.13
C ASP A 72 -0.46 11.12 -9.29
N GLY A 73 -1.24 11.23 -8.21
CA GLY A 73 -2.66 10.86 -8.19
C GLY A 73 -2.92 9.36 -7.96
N SER A 74 -1.88 8.55 -7.79
CA SER A 74 -2.02 7.18 -7.29
C SER A 74 -2.33 7.15 -5.78
N PHE A 75 -2.67 5.99 -5.24
CA PHE A 75 -3.00 5.85 -3.82
C PHE A 75 -2.26 4.69 -3.16
N ILE A 76 -1.94 4.88 -1.88
CA ILE A 76 -1.79 3.76 -0.96
C ILE A 76 -3.08 3.62 -0.14
N ALA A 77 -3.58 2.41 0.00
CA ALA A 77 -4.88 2.15 0.59
C ALA A 77 -4.81 1.05 1.64
N PHE A 78 -5.84 1.00 2.49
CA PHE A 78 -5.91 0.08 3.60
C PHE A 78 -7.34 -0.42 3.82
N PHE A 79 -7.47 -1.66 4.26
CA PHE A 79 -8.71 -2.26 4.74
C PHE A 79 -8.62 -2.47 6.24
N ASP A 80 -9.52 -1.84 6.99
CA ASP A 80 -9.82 -2.22 8.36
C ASP A 80 -11.01 -3.17 8.36
N LEU A 81 -10.82 -4.36 8.94
CA LEU A 81 -11.83 -5.42 9.02
C LEU A 81 -12.53 -5.48 10.39
N GLY A 82 -12.25 -4.52 11.29
CA GLY A 82 -12.93 -4.35 12.57
C GLY A 82 -12.60 -5.42 13.61
N ASN A 83 -11.46 -6.10 13.50
CA ASN A 83 -11.07 -7.19 14.39
C ASN A 83 -9.67 -7.03 15.00
N ASP A 84 -9.02 -5.89 14.81
CA ASP A 84 -7.71 -5.53 15.37
C ASP A 84 -6.56 -6.51 15.05
N GLU A 85 -6.68 -7.30 13.98
CA GLU A 85 -5.66 -8.26 13.56
C GLU A 85 -4.74 -7.68 12.49
N ALA A 86 -3.43 -7.79 12.70
CA ALA A 86 -2.43 -7.46 11.69
C ALA A 86 -2.24 -8.62 10.69
N ALA A 87 -1.87 -8.29 9.46
CA ALA A 87 -1.41 -9.30 8.51
C ALA A 87 -0.08 -9.91 9.00
N LEU A 88 0.01 -11.25 8.99
CA LEU A 88 1.26 -11.94 9.30
C LEU A 88 2.20 -11.91 8.09
N PRO A 89 3.52 -11.77 8.30
CA PRO A 89 4.48 -11.92 7.22
C PRO A 89 4.42 -13.35 6.66
N SER A 90 4.70 -13.50 5.36
CA SER A 90 4.76 -14.83 4.76
C SER A 90 5.86 -15.66 5.43
N PRO A 91 5.58 -16.86 5.94
CA PRO A 91 6.53 -17.64 6.75
C PRO A 91 7.77 -18.10 5.97
N ASN A 92 7.72 -18.05 4.64
CA ASN A 92 8.81 -18.41 3.75
C ASN A 92 9.55 -17.21 3.14
N THR A 93 9.27 -15.99 3.58
CA THR A 93 9.82 -14.77 2.99
C THR A 93 10.59 -13.95 4.03
N PRO A 94 11.87 -13.61 3.79
CA PRO A 94 12.62 -12.72 4.67
C PRO A 94 11.93 -11.35 4.81
N LEU A 95 11.97 -10.77 6.01
CA LEU A 95 11.23 -9.55 6.35
C LEU A 95 11.51 -8.35 5.43
N TRP A 96 12.71 -8.25 4.88
CA TRP A 96 13.12 -7.12 4.03
C TRP A 96 12.60 -7.21 2.59
N VAL A 97 12.07 -8.36 2.15
CA VAL A 97 11.71 -8.58 0.75
C VAL A 97 10.42 -7.82 0.37
N ASN A 98 9.35 -8.00 1.15
CA ASN A 98 8.08 -7.35 0.86
C ASN A 98 8.08 -5.95 1.49
N HIS A 99 8.35 -4.94 0.68
CA HIS A 99 8.33 -3.54 1.08
C HIS A 99 7.71 -2.67 -0.01
N ILE A 100 7.25 -1.49 0.40
CA ILE A 100 6.85 -0.41 -0.51
C ILE A 100 7.86 0.72 -0.40
N SER A 101 8.21 1.33 -1.53
CA SER A 101 9.09 2.49 -1.59
C SER A 101 8.36 3.67 -2.19
N PHE A 102 8.47 4.82 -1.52
CA PHE A 102 7.95 6.09 -2.01
C PHE A 102 9.10 7.00 -2.44
N ARG A 103 8.96 7.62 -3.61
CA ARG A 103 9.96 8.55 -4.13
C ARG A 103 9.80 9.92 -3.46
N LEU A 104 10.93 10.54 -3.15
CA LEU A 104 11.03 11.96 -2.77
C LEU A 104 11.85 12.70 -3.82
N ASP A 105 11.67 14.02 -3.90
CA ASP A 105 12.25 14.85 -4.96
C ASP A 105 13.75 15.11 -4.81
N SER A 106 14.32 14.87 -3.62
CA SER A 106 15.74 15.10 -3.37
C SER A 106 16.28 14.32 -2.17
N GLN A 107 17.61 14.22 -2.09
CA GLN A 107 18.29 13.69 -0.91
C GLN A 107 18.06 14.55 0.35
N GLN A 108 17.82 15.85 0.21
CA GLN A 108 17.50 16.70 1.35
C GLN A 108 16.12 16.34 1.89
N ALA A 109 15.12 16.21 1.01
CA ALA A 109 13.79 15.76 1.42
C ALA A 109 13.83 14.38 2.10
N LEU A 110 14.70 13.46 1.64
CA LEU A 110 14.93 12.18 2.30
C LEU A 110 15.50 12.33 3.71
N ARG A 111 16.48 13.22 3.92
CA ARG A 111 17.04 13.52 5.24
C ARG A 111 16.00 14.14 6.17
N ASP A 112 15.22 15.11 5.68
CA ASP A 112 14.18 15.79 6.45
C ASP A 112 13.07 14.80 6.85
N MET A 113 12.69 13.89 5.94
CA MET A 113 11.71 12.83 6.24
C MET A 113 12.25 11.84 7.28
N LYS A 114 13.53 11.47 7.21
CA LYS A 114 14.18 10.63 8.23
C LYS A 114 14.09 11.29 9.61
N GLU A 115 14.48 12.56 9.72
CA GLU A 115 14.42 13.31 10.98
C GLU A 115 12.99 13.40 11.51
N ARG A 116 12.00 13.62 10.63
CA ARG A 116 10.58 13.63 11.00
C ARG A 116 10.11 12.30 11.56
N LEU A 117 10.48 11.18 10.95
CA LEU A 117 10.14 9.83 11.42
C LEU A 117 10.76 9.57 12.81
N GLU A 118 12.04 9.89 12.99
CA GLU A 118 12.75 9.74 14.27
C GLU A 118 12.13 10.61 15.36
N ALA A 119 11.72 11.84 15.04
CA ALA A 119 11.04 12.75 15.97
C ALA A 119 9.67 12.23 16.46
N HIS A 120 9.02 11.35 15.68
CA HIS A 120 7.79 10.66 16.09
C HIS A 120 8.05 9.27 16.70
N GLY A 121 9.31 8.96 17.03
CA GLY A 121 9.68 7.70 17.68
C GLY A 121 9.67 6.48 16.76
N ILE A 122 9.66 6.67 15.44
CA ILE A 122 9.72 5.58 14.47
C ILE A 122 11.18 5.13 14.31
N GLU A 123 11.42 3.83 14.48
CA GLU A 123 12.74 3.24 14.24
C GLU A 123 13.06 3.22 12.74
N VAL A 124 14.21 3.78 12.36
CA VAL A 124 14.69 3.82 10.98
C VAL A 124 16.10 3.24 10.89
N LEU A 125 16.35 2.43 9.87
CA LEU A 125 17.71 1.93 9.58
C LEU A 125 18.67 3.04 9.15
N GLY A 126 18.13 4.11 8.56
CA GLY A 126 18.89 5.22 8.00
C GLY A 126 19.02 5.17 6.49
N ILE A 127 19.74 6.15 5.94
CA ILE A 127 19.91 6.31 4.50
C ILE A 127 20.84 5.20 3.98
N THR A 128 20.35 4.45 3.00
CA THR A 128 21.10 3.37 2.34
C THR A 128 21.25 3.69 0.86
N ASP A 129 22.48 3.62 0.35
CA ASP A 129 22.76 3.74 -1.08
C ASP A 129 22.57 2.38 -1.74
N HIS A 130 21.61 2.30 -2.66
CA HIS A 130 21.34 1.10 -3.47
C HIS A 130 22.06 1.13 -4.84
N HIS A 131 22.80 2.20 -5.14
CA HIS A 131 23.57 2.45 -6.36
C HIS A 131 22.76 2.54 -7.67
N ILE A 132 21.43 2.62 -7.58
CA ILE A 132 20.51 2.52 -8.74
C ILE A 132 19.44 3.62 -8.80
N PHE A 133 19.39 4.53 -7.82
CA PHE A 133 18.38 5.59 -7.72
C PHE A 133 18.99 6.94 -7.33
#